data_AF-A0A650CHY8-F1
#
_entry.id   AF-A0A650CHY8-F1
#
_cell.length_a   1.000
_cell.length_b   1.000
_cell.length_c   1.000
_cell.angle_alpha   90.00
_cell.angle_beta   90.00
_cell.angle_gamma   90.00
#
_symmetry.space_group_name_H-M   'P 1'
#
loop_
_entity.id
_entity.type
_entity.pdbx_description
1 polymer ?
#
loop_
_entity_poly.entity_id
_entity_poly.type
_entity_poly.pdbx_seq_one_letter_code
_entity_poly.pdbx_strand_id
1 'polypeptide(L)'
;MTKVNQIEYKILQMLKEDSRKSASKIAKELGLSRATVAKIIKSLKDKGVKFTVEYHEKGELFAFVISDKCLAEECYKLIDGKIMNIIRGDLSTISQKLSELGSDKYFISMEKLNEVSIERAELYCDYCGNEIKGNPYLVKLGKKVYYTCCKTCQTQLKKKLEHGNDGGKL
;
A
#
# COMPACT_ATOMS: atom_id res chain seq x y z
N MET A 1 20.53 6.34 -6.02
CA MET A 1 20.67 4.89 -6.28
C MET A 1 21.12 4.22 -4.99
N THR A 2 20.37 3.25 -4.47
CA THR A 2 20.67 2.63 -3.16
C THR A 2 21.52 1.38 -3.35
N LYS A 3 22.71 1.34 -2.75
CA LYS A 3 23.61 0.18 -2.84
C LYS A 3 23.12 -0.94 -1.91
N VAL A 4 22.92 -2.12 -2.48
CA VAL A 4 22.63 -3.36 -1.74
C VAL A 4 23.87 -4.25 -1.71
N ASN A 5 24.10 -4.94 -0.60
CA ASN A 5 25.19 -5.91 -0.47
C ASN A 5 24.81 -7.28 -1.06
N GLN A 6 25.77 -8.20 -1.13
CA GLN A 6 25.57 -9.52 -1.73
C GLN A 6 24.48 -10.35 -1.03
N ILE A 7 24.41 -10.30 0.31
CA ILE A 7 23.41 -11.07 1.08
C ILE A 7 22.02 -10.45 0.92
N GLU A 8 21.93 -9.13 0.99
CA GLU A 8 20.72 -8.36 0.68
C GLU A 8 20.18 -8.73 -0.70
N TYR A 9 21.05 -8.77 -1.72
CA TYR A 9 20.66 -9.13 -3.07
C TYR A 9 20.19 -10.58 -3.19
N LYS A 10 20.86 -11.54 -2.53
CA LYS A 10 20.41 -12.94 -2.48
C LYS A 10 19.00 -13.06 -1.88
N ILE A 11 18.76 -12.39 -0.74
CA ILE A 11 17.44 -12.37 -0.09
C ILE A 11 16.39 -11.74 -1.01
N LEU A 12 16.73 -10.65 -1.71
CA LEU A 12 15.83 -10.03 -2.69
C LEU A 12 15.47 -10.99 -3.84
N GLN A 13 16.42 -11.76 -4.39
CA GLN A 13 16.12 -12.74 -5.44
C GLN A 13 15.17 -13.83 -4.94
N MET A 14 15.40 -14.35 -3.73
CA MET A 14 14.53 -15.36 -3.13
C MET A 14 13.09 -14.84 -2.89
N LEU A 15 12.95 -13.58 -2.47
CA LEU A 15 11.66 -12.94 -2.24
C LEU A 15 10.98 -12.50 -3.56
N LYS A 16 11.75 -12.25 -4.61
CA LYS A 16 11.22 -12.00 -5.97
C LYS A 16 10.60 -13.27 -6.56
N GLU A 17 11.20 -14.43 -6.29
CA GLU A 17 10.69 -15.73 -6.72
C GLU A 17 9.48 -16.18 -5.89
N ASP A 18 9.57 -16.07 -4.56
CA ASP A 18 8.48 -16.39 -3.63
C ASP A 18 8.38 -15.32 -2.54
N SER A 19 7.49 -14.35 -2.74
CA SER A 19 7.29 -13.23 -1.83
C SER A 19 6.74 -13.64 -0.45
N ARG A 20 6.20 -14.86 -0.34
CA ARG A 20 5.69 -15.44 0.92
C ARG A 20 6.75 -16.23 1.67
N LYS A 21 7.97 -16.37 1.12
CA LYS A 21 9.03 -17.16 1.74
C LYS A 21 9.37 -16.59 3.13
N SER A 22 9.26 -17.44 4.15
CA SER A 22 9.46 -17.02 5.53
C SER A 22 10.93 -16.72 5.85
N ALA A 23 11.17 -15.81 6.79
CA ALA A 23 12.53 -15.51 7.27
C ALA A 23 13.28 -16.75 7.79
N SER A 24 12.55 -17.73 8.36
CA SER A 24 13.15 -19.00 8.80
C SER A 24 13.62 -19.87 7.63
N LYS A 25 12.84 -19.93 6.54
CA LYS A 25 13.20 -20.71 5.36
C LYS A 25 14.41 -20.09 4.64
N ILE A 26 14.41 -18.76 4.49
CA ILE A 26 15.54 -18.01 3.94
C ILE A 26 16.80 -18.22 4.80
N ALA A 27 16.67 -18.16 6.12
CA ALA A 27 17.77 -18.38 7.06
C ALA A 27 18.40 -19.77 6.88
N LYS A 28 17.57 -20.82 6.81
CA LYS A 28 18.03 -22.20 6.59
C LYS A 28 18.75 -22.37 5.25
N GLU A 29 18.18 -21.84 4.17
CA GLU A 29 18.75 -21.96 2.82
C GLU A 29 20.07 -21.19 2.65
N LEU A 30 20.26 -20.08 3.38
CA LEU A 30 21.48 -19.25 3.31
C LEU A 30 22.51 -19.55 4.41
N GLY A 31 22.23 -20.46 5.34
CA GLY A 31 23.12 -20.72 6.49
C GLY A 31 23.24 -19.52 7.45
N LEU A 32 22.19 -18.72 7.57
CA LEU A 32 22.15 -17.52 8.41
C LEU A 32 21.22 -17.71 9.61
N SER A 33 21.36 -16.84 10.63
CA SER A 33 20.36 -16.78 11.70
C SER A 33 19.08 -16.11 11.22
N ARG A 34 17.92 -16.52 11.77
CA ARG A 34 16.62 -15.86 11.51
C ARG A 34 16.65 -14.37 11.87
N ALA A 35 17.37 -14.00 12.93
CA ALA A 35 17.53 -12.61 13.37
C ALA A 35 18.31 -11.79 12.33
N THR A 36 19.37 -12.36 11.74
CA THR A 36 20.13 -11.73 10.65
C THR A 36 19.23 -11.45 9.44
N VAL A 37 18.45 -12.45 9.01
CA VAL A 37 17.51 -12.28 7.89
C VAL A 37 16.47 -11.19 8.19
N ALA A 38 15.89 -11.19 9.39
CA ALA A 38 14.92 -10.16 9.78
C ALA A 38 15.53 -8.74 9.78
N LYS A 39 16.77 -8.60 10.25
CA LYS A 39 17.51 -7.33 10.23
C LYS A 39 17.78 -6.87 8.80
N ILE A 40 18.12 -7.80 7.90
CA ILE A 40 18.35 -7.48 6.49
C ILE A 40 17.04 -7.05 5.80
N ILE A 41 15.93 -7.77 5.99
CA ILE A 41 14.62 -7.38 5.44
C ILE A 41 14.22 -5.99 5.93
N LYS A 42 14.44 -5.70 7.23
CA LYS A 42 14.21 -4.36 7.77
C LYS A 42 15.10 -3.31 7.08
N SER A 43 16.40 -3.58 6.95
CA SER A 43 17.33 -2.66 6.27
C SER A 43 16.95 -2.41 4.81
N LEU A 44 16.45 -3.42 4.09
CA LEU A 44 15.94 -3.27 2.73
C LEU A 44 14.72 -2.32 2.69
N LYS A 45 13.78 -2.44 3.63
CA LYS A 45 12.65 -1.51 3.77
C LYS A 45 13.12 -0.09 4.07
N ASP A 46 14.06 0.07 4.99
CA ASP A 46 14.65 1.37 5.35
C ASP A 46 15.37 2.03 4.17
N LYS A 47 15.91 1.20 3.26
CA LYS A 47 16.53 1.60 1.98
C LYS A 47 15.53 1.94 0.87
N GLY A 48 14.23 1.83 1.13
CA GLY A 48 13.15 2.14 0.19
C GLY A 48 12.65 0.96 -0.64
N VAL A 49 13.10 -0.27 -0.36
CA VAL A 49 12.53 -1.46 -1.03
C VAL A 49 11.10 -1.67 -0.52
N LYS A 50 10.14 -1.61 -1.44
CA LYS A 50 8.74 -1.90 -1.17
C LYS A 50 8.47 -3.39 -1.43
N PHE A 51 7.72 -4.00 -0.52
CA PHE A 51 7.19 -5.35 -0.69
C PHE A 51 5.69 -5.19 -0.88
N THR A 52 5.21 -5.39 -2.10
CA THR A 52 3.83 -5.13 -2.51
C THR A 52 3.07 -6.44 -2.71
N VAL A 53 1.76 -6.40 -2.43
CA VAL A 53 0.82 -7.43 -2.88
C VAL A 53 0.19 -6.91 -4.17
N GLU A 54 0.13 -7.75 -5.20
CA GLU A 54 -0.44 -7.39 -6.50
C GLU A 54 -1.89 -7.88 -6.58
N TYR A 55 -2.83 -6.94 -6.54
CA TYR A 55 -4.26 -7.14 -6.75
C TYR A 55 -4.88 -5.83 -7.23
N HIS A 56 -6.08 -5.91 -7.82
CA HIS A 56 -6.89 -4.73 -8.12
C HIS A 56 -8.35 -4.98 -7.70
N GLU A 57 -9.05 -3.93 -7.31
CA GLU A 57 -10.48 -4.02 -6.99
C GLU A 57 -11.30 -3.98 -8.29
N LYS A 58 -12.33 -4.82 -8.38
CA LYS A 58 -13.25 -4.81 -9.53
C LYS A 58 -13.87 -3.41 -9.69
N GLY A 59 -13.75 -2.83 -10.88
CA GLY A 59 -14.23 -1.48 -11.18
C GLY A 59 -13.21 -0.36 -10.89
N GLU A 60 -12.02 -0.69 -10.37
CA GLU A 60 -10.90 0.24 -10.30
C GLU A 60 -10.39 0.57 -11.72
N LEU A 61 -10.25 1.85 -12.02
CA LEU A 61 -9.73 2.35 -13.29
C LEU A 61 -8.25 2.72 -13.15
N PHE A 62 -7.52 2.65 -14.27
CA PHE A 62 -6.13 3.08 -14.35
C PHE A 62 -5.99 4.21 -15.36
N ALA A 63 -5.48 5.36 -14.94
CA ALA A 63 -5.15 6.46 -15.84
C ALA A 63 -3.63 6.61 -16.00
N PHE A 64 -3.16 6.55 -17.23
CA PHE A 64 -1.79 6.82 -17.64
C PHE A 64 -1.72 8.24 -18.17
N VAL A 65 -1.06 9.13 -17.45
CA VAL A 65 -1.11 10.58 -17.71
C VAL A 65 0.29 11.13 -17.90
N ILE A 66 0.55 11.74 -19.05
CA ILE A 66 1.83 12.41 -19.31
C ILE A 66 1.75 13.85 -18.78
N SER A 67 2.69 14.28 -17.95
CA SER A 67 2.76 15.65 -17.44
C SER A 67 4.20 16.04 -17.07
N ASP A 68 4.40 17.26 -16.58
CA ASP A 68 5.70 17.74 -16.12
C ASP A 68 5.93 17.50 -14.62
N LYS A 69 4.96 16.92 -13.91
CA LYS A 69 5.00 16.72 -12.44
C LYS A 69 4.60 15.28 -12.08
N CYS A 70 5.17 14.76 -11.00
CA CYS A 70 4.72 13.51 -10.42
C CYS A 70 3.70 13.81 -9.31
N LEU A 71 2.43 13.47 -9.55
CA LEU A 71 1.33 13.57 -8.56
C LEU A 71 0.69 12.20 -8.24
N ALA A 72 1.10 11.14 -8.94
CA ALA A 72 0.68 9.78 -8.65
C ALA A 72 1.61 9.07 -7.65
N GLU A 73 1.15 7.94 -7.10
CA GLU A 73 2.01 7.07 -6.27
C GLU A 73 3.12 6.40 -7.08
N GLU A 74 2.88 6.23 -8.38
CA GLU A 74 3.77 5.56 -9.33
C GLU A 74 4.00 6.47 -10.54
N CYS A 75 5.27 6.83 -10.77
CA CYS A 75 5.69 7.75 -11.81
C CYS A 75 6.95 7.26 -12.53
N TYR A 76 6.99 7.45 -13.85
CA TYR A 76 8.13 7.10 -14.70
C TYR A 76 8.59 8.30 -15.49
N LYS A 77 9.89 8.64 -15.42
CA LYS A 77 10.48 9.66 -16.28
C LYS A 77 10.61 9.10 -17.70
N LEU A 78 10.06 9.82 -18.67
CA LEU A 78 10.12 9.51 -20.09
C LEU A 78 11.44 10.01 -20.71
N ILE A 79 11.76 9.50 -21.89
CA ILE A 79 13.01 9.83 -22.61
C ILE A 79 13.08 11.33 -22.95
N ASP A 80 11.95 11.97 -23.22
CA ASP A 80 11.83 13.41 -23.48
C ASP A 80 11.88 14.28 -22.21
N GLY A 81 12.06 13.66 -21.05
CA GLY A 81 12.12 14.34 -19.76
C GLY A 81 10.77 14.53 -19.05
N LYS A 82 9.64 14.26 -19.72
CA LYS A 82 8.30 14.30 -19.11
C LYS A 82 8.11 13.16 -18.13
N ILE A 83 6.97 13.15 -17.45
CA ILE A 83 6.62 12.17 -16.42
C ILE A 83 5.31 11.47 -16.81
N MET A 84 5.37 10.14 -16.91
CA MET A 84 4.19 9.28 -16.96
C MET A 84 3.72 9.00 -15.53
N ASN A 85 2.52 9.45 -15.20
CA ASN A 85 1.84 9.17 -13.94
C ASN A 85 0.91 7.97 -14.13
N ILE A 86 0.95 6.99 -13.22
CA ILE A 86 -0.02 5.90 -13.17
C ILE A 86 -0.95 6.15 -11.99
N ILE A 87 -2.16 6.58 -12.30
CA ILE A 87 -3.21 6.89 -11.32
C ILE A 87 -4.18 5.70 -11.25
N ARG A 88 -4.56 5.32 -10.04
CA ARG A 88 -5.55 4.27 -9.78
C ARG A 88 -6.69 4.84 -8.96
N GLY A 89 -7.90 4.34 -9.19
CA GLY A 89 -9.08 4.68 -8.40
C GLY A 89 -10.37 4.66 -9.22
N ASP A 90 -11.44 5.18 -8.62
CA ASP A 90 -12.71 5.38 -9.31
C ASP A 90 -12.66 6.60 -10.27
N LEU A 91 -13.73 6.77 -11.05
CA LEU A 91 -13.85 7.87 -12.00
C LEU A 91 -13.72 9.24 -11.33
N SER A 92 -14.25 9.41 -10.11
CA SER A 92 -14.18 10.67 -9.38
C SER A 92 -12.74 11.04 -8.98
N THR A 93 -11.99 10.04 -8.52
CA THR A 93 -10.58 10.14 -8.13
C THR A 93 -9.71 10.45 -9.34
N ILE A 94 -9.94 9.76 -10.46
CA ILE A 94 -9.22 10.03 -11.71
C ILE A 94 -9.52 11.44 -12.21
N SER A 95 -10.79 11.83 -12.26
CA SER A 95 -11.19 13.17 -12.73
C SER A 95 -10.53 14.28 -11.91
N GLN A 96 -10.53 14.15 -10.58
CA GLN A 96 -9.88 15.12 -9.70
C GLN A 96 -8.38 15.24 -10.00
N LYS A 97 -7.66 14.12 -10.08
CA LYS A 97 -6.21 14.12 -10.33
C LYS A 97 -5.85 14.62 -11.72
N LEU A 98 -6.68 14.36 -12.73
CA LEU A 98 -6.50 14.90 -14.08
C LEU A 98 -6.61 16.43 -14.08
N SER A 99 -7.57 17.00 -13.34
CA SER A 99 -7.70 18.45 -13.18
C SER A 99 -6.47 19.08 -12.48
N GLU A 100 -5.92 18.41 -11.47
CA GLU A 100 -4.70 18.87 -10.77
C GLU A 100 -3.45 18.83 -11.66
N LEU A 101 -3.35 17.83 -12.54
CA LEU A 101 -2.24 17.69 -13.47
C LEU A 101 -2.30 18.65 -14.65
N GLY A 102 -3.50 19.12 -15.02
CA GLY A 102 -3.70 20.03 -16.14
C GLY A 102 -3.25 19.46 -17.49
N SER A 103 -3.27 18.13 -17.65
CA SER A 103 -2.82 17.43 -18.85
C SER A 103 -4.00 16.97 -19.72
N ASP A 104 -3.87 17.18 -21.02
CA ASP A 104 -4.78 16.70 -22.06
C ASP A 104 -4.35 15.34 -22.65
N LYS A 105 -3.21 14.79 -22.23
CA LYS A 105 -2.64 13.53 -22.75
C LYS A 105 -2.74 12.43 -21.72
N TYR A 106 -3.84 11.67 -21.80
CA TYR A 106 -4.08 10.54 -20.93
C TYR A 106 -4.72 9.35 -21.66
N PHE A 107 -4.49 8.17 -21.10
CA PHE A 107 -5.18 6.93 -21.46
C PHE A 107 -5.82 6.36 -20.21
N ILE A 108 -7.06 5.88 -20.30
CA ILE A 108 -7.77 5.26 -19.18
C ILE A 108 -8.05 3.81 -19.55
N SER A 109 -7.60 2.85 -18.73
CA SER A 109 -7.98 1.45 -18.87
C SER A 109 -9.02 1.07 -17.82
N MET A 110 -9.92 0.16 -18.21
CA MET A 110 -10.97 -0.38 -17.34
C MET A 110 -10.52 -1.64 -16.57
N GLU A 111 -9.47 -2.28 -17.06
CA GLU A 111 -8.95 -3.52 -16.49
C GLU A 111 -7.43 -3.60 -16.61
N LYS A 112 -6.84 -4.42 -15.77
CA LYS A 112 -5.43 -4.80 -15.84
C LYS A 112 -5.34 -6.30 -16.12
N LEU A 113 -4.71 -6.64 -17.24
CA LEU A 113 -4.56 -8.03 -17.67
C LEU A 113 -3.53 -8.76 -16.80
N ASN A 114 -3.73 -10.07 -16.63
CA ASN A 114 -2.84 -10.97 -15.89
C ASN A 114 -2.70 -10.65 -14.38
N GLU A 115 -3.66 -9.91 -13.80
CA GLU A 115 -3.77 -9.73 -12.36
C GLU A 115 -5.07 -10.28 -11.82
N VAL A 116 -5.05 -10.70 -10.56
CA VAL A 116 -6.25 -11.15 -9.86
C VAL A 116 -7.12 -9.94 -9.55
N SER A 117 -8.32 -9.91 -10.15
CA SER A 117 -9.38 -9.00 -9.75
C SER A 117 -10.05 -9.54 -8.50
N ILE A 118 -10.10 -8.74 -7.44
CA ILE A 118 -10.82 -9.10 -6.22
C ILE A 118 -12.11 -8.29 -6.10
N GLU A 119 -13.16 -8.96 -5.66
CA GLU A 119 -14.36 -8.25 -5.19
C GLU A 119 -14.11 -7.79 -3.77
N ARG A 120 -14.34 -6.50 -3.54
CA ARG A 120 -14.13 -5.89 -2.24
C ARG A 120 -15.13 -6.46 -1.25
N ALA A 121 -14.63 -7.02 -0.15
CA ALA A 121 -15.48 -7.46 0.95
C ALA A 121 -16.14 -6.25 1.63
N GLU A 122 -17.38 -6.43 2.09
CA GLU A 122 -18.05 -5.45 2.93
C GLU A 122 -17.25 -5.24 4.21
N LEU A 123 -16.78 -4.01 4.41
CA LEU A 123 -16.14 -3.58 5.64
C LEU A 123 -17.08 -2.67 6.40
N TYR A 124 -17.17 -2.85 7.71
CA TYR A 124 -18.06 -2.08 8.57
C TYR A 124 -17.24 -1.20 9.52
N CYS A 125 -17.75 -0.01 9.81
CA CYS A 125 -17.10 0.93 10.71
C CYS A 125 -17.16 0.43 12.16
N ASP A 126 -16.00 0.27 12.81
CA ASP A 126 -15.88 -0.16 14.21
C ASP A 126 -16.46 0.83 15.22
N TYR A 127 -16.83 2.04 14.78
CA TYR A 127 -17.46 3.06 15.62
C TYR A 127 -18.97 3.16 15.43
N CYS A 128 -19.44 3.34 14.19
CA CYS A 128 -20.86 3.60 13.91
C CYS A 128 -21.61 2.42 13.27
N GLY A 129 -20.92 1.36 12.86
CA GLY A 129 -21.52 0.17 12.24
C GLY A 129 -21.89 0.30 10.77
N ASN A 130 -21.78 1.48 10.15
CA ASN A 130 -22.09 1.65 8.72
C ASN A 130 -21.05 0.98 7.82
N GLU A 131 -21.49 0.55 6.63
CA GLU A 131 -20.62 0.04 5.57
C GLU A 131 -19.61 1.12 5.09
N ILE A 132 -18.37 0.70 4.86
CA ILE A 132 -17.27 1.54 4.41
C ILE A 132 -17.16 1.43 2.88
N LYS A 133 -17.67 2.44 2.16
CA LYS A 133 -17.68 2.50 0.69
C LYS A 133 -16.35 2.87 0.02
N GLY A 134 -15.36 3.33 0.79
CA GLY A 134 -14.07 3.83 0.27
C GLY A 134 -12.91 3.45 1.19
N ASN A 135 -11.74 4.02 1.01
CA ASN A 135 -10.60 3.65 1.85
C ASN A 135 -10.86 3.94 3.35
N PRO A 136 -10.70 2.95 4.26
CA PRO A 136 -10.97 3.13 5.66
C PRO A 136 -9.93 4.02 6.34
N TYR A 137 -10.37 4.81 7.31
CA TYR A 137 -9.47 5.48 8.25
C TYR A 137 -9.08 4.50 9.36
N LEU A 138 -7.79 4.32 9.59
CA LEU A 138 -7.28 3.35 10.57
C LEU A 138 -7.04 4.00 11.94
N VAL A 139 -7.38 3.27 13.01
CA VAL A 139 -7.02 3.59 14.40
C VAL A 139 -6.22 2.41 14.97
N LYS A 140 -5.00 2.67 15.46
CA LYS A 140 -4.14 1.64 16.07
C LYS A 140 -4.11 1.82 17.59
N LEU A 141 -4.42 0.76 18.33
CA LEU A 141 -4.31 0.70 19.80
C LEU A 141 -3.59 -0.59 20.22
N GLY A 142 -2.37 -0.46 20.74
CA GLY A 142 -1.52 -1.61 21.05
C GLY A 142 -1.31 -2.49 19.80
N LYS A 143 -1.80 -3.73 19.86
CA LYS A 143 -1.75 -4.69 18.73
C LYS A 143 -3.02 -4.71 17.86
N LYS A 144 -4.08 -4.01 18.26
CA LYS A 144 -5.36 -3.99 17.54
C LYS A 144 -5.39 -2.84 16.52
N VAL A 145 -5.99 -3.12 15.37
CA VAL A 145 -6.25 -2.14 14.31
C VAL A 145 -7.76 -2.09 14.11
N TYR A 146 -8.33 -0.89 14.14
CA TYR A 146 -9.73 -0.62 13.90
C TYR A 146 -9.91 0.19 12.60
N TYR A 147 -11.01 -0.04 11.92
CA TYR A 147 -11.41 0.52 10.63
C TYR A 147 -12.60 1.46 10.82
N THR A 148 -12.51 2.68 10.29
CA THR A 148 -13.57 3.69 10.42
C THR A 148 -13.92 4.31 9.08
N CYS A 149 -15.20 4.61 8.87
CA CYS A 149 -15.71 5.12 7.59
C CYS A 149 -15.35 6.59 7.30
N CYS A 150 -15.00 7.38 8.33
CA CYS A 150 -14.68 8.78 8.18
C CYS A 150 -13.77 9.30 9.30
N LYS A 151 -13.17 10.49 9.08
CA LYS A 151 -12.29 11.17 10.05
C LYS A 151 -12.95 11.48 11.40
N THR A 152 -14.25 11.72 11.40
CA THR A 152 -15.03 11.91 12.63
C THR A 152 -15.10 10.62 13.44
N CYS A 153 -15.48 9.50 12.81
CA CYS A 153 -15.51 8.19 13.47
C CYS A 153 -14.13 7.80 14.01
N GLN A 154 -13.07 8.05 13.22
CA GLN A 154 -11.68 7.83 13.64
C GLN A 154 -11.36 8.58 14.95
N THR A 155 -11.71 9.87 15.01
CA THR A 155 -11.42 10.74 16.15
C THR A 155 -12.20 10.31 17.40
N GLN A 156 -13.48 10.01 17.24
CA GLN A 156 -14.34 9.59 18.35
C GLN A 156 -13.97 8.21 18.89
N LEU A 157 -13.65 7.26 18.00
CA LEU A 157 -13.19 5.93 18.40
C LEU A 157 -11.88 6.02 19.17
N LYS A 158 -10.92 6.84 18.72
CA LYS A 158 -9.65 7.04 19.43
C LYS A 158 -9.88 7.53 20.87
N LYS A 159 -10.73 8.55 21.05
CA LYS A 159 -11.09 9.05 22.39
C LYS A 159 -11.73 7.96 23.26
N LYS A 160 -12.72 7.24 22.72
CA LYS A 160 -13.41 6.15 23.44
C LYS A 160 -12.44 5.06 23.90
N LEU A 161 -11.49 4.69 23.06
CA LEU A 161 -10.50 3.66 23.35
C LEU A 161 -9.45 4.11 24.37
N GLU A 162 -9.04 5.37 24.35
CA GLU A 162 -8.09 5.93 25.32
C GLU A 162 -8.70 6.01 26.73
N HIS A 163 -9.99 6.39 26.85
CA HIS A 163 -10.67 6.51 28.16
C HIS A 163 -11.19 5.18 28.70
N GLY A 164 -11.44 4.19 27.83
CA GLY A 164 -11.85 2.85 28.24
C GLY A 164 -10.73 2.01 28.87
N ASN A 165 -9.47 2.46 28.79
CA ASN A 165 -8.31 1.72 29.30
C ASN A 165 -8.01 1.99 30.78
N ASP A 166 -8.72 2.94 31.40
CA ASP A 166 -8.57 3.29 32.82
C ASP A 166 -9.47 2.44 33.77
N GLY A 167 -10.32 1.57 33.21
CA GLY A 167 -11.28 0.74 33.97
C GLY A 167 -10.83 -0.69 34.32
N GLY A 168 -9.55 -1.03 34.11
CA GLY A 168 -9.01 -2.38 34.29
C GLY A 168 -8.15 -2.58 35.54
N LYS A 169 -8.61 -2.10 36.71
CA LYS A 169 -8.09 -2.50 38.02
C LYS A 169 -9.24 -2.70 38.99
N LEU A 170 -9.72 -3.93 39.08
CA LEU A 170 -10.31 -4.52 40.28
C LEU A 170 -9.76 -5.95 40.39
#